data_AF-A0A3S0KCH6-F1
#
_entry.id   AF-A0A3S0KCH6-F1
#
_cell.length_a   1.000
_cell.length_b   1.000
_cell.length_c   1.000
_cell.angle_alpha   90.00
_cell.angle_beta   90.00
_cell.angle_gamma   90.00
#
_symmetry.space_group_name_H-M   'P 1'
#
loop_
_entity.id
_entity.type
_entity.pdbx_description
1 polymer ?
#
loop_
_entity_poly.entity_id
_entity_poly.type
_entity_poly.pdbx_seq_one_letter_code
_entity_poly.pdbx_strand_id
1 'polypeptide(L)' 'MDSIINLEEYFELTGSPESKLKRYQACLQEFDRLNYDDPFIRQIRNEVVILEKKLKLPLN' A
#
# COMPACT_ATOMS: atom_id res chain seq x y z
N MET A 1 20.28 -6.02 -16.67
CA MET A 1 20.18 -5.44 -15.33
C MET A 1 18.91 -4.62 -15.33
N ASP A 2 17.78 -5.29 -15.14
CA ASP A 2 16.50 -4.64 -14.89
C ASP A 2 16.27 -4.77 -13.40
N SER A 3 16.79 -3.80 -12.64
CA SER A 3 16.48 -3.71 -11.23
C SER A 3 15.00 -3.35 -11.14
N ILE A 4 14.14 -4.37 -10.96
CA ILE A 4 12.78 -4.18 -10.45
C ILE A 4 12.98 -3.45 -9.13
N ILE A 5 12.73 -2.15 -9.15
CA ILE A 5 12.80 -1.30 -7.96
C ILE A 5 11.84 -1.96 -6.98
N ASN A 6 12.38 -2.58 -5.93
CA ASN A 6 11.56 -3.18 -4.91
C ASN A 6 10.94 -2.00 -4.18
N LEU A 7 9.67 -1.71 -4.50
CA LEU A 7 8.96 -0.51 -4.06
C LEU A 7 8.98 -0.39 -2.53
N GLU A 8 9.04 -1.54 -1.86
CA GLU A 8 9.26 -1.68 -0.43
C GLU A 8 10.58 -1.06 0.02
N GLU A 9 11.70 -1.31 -0.66
CA GLU A 9 13.04 -0.80 -0.36
C GLU A 9 13.15 0.74 -0.56
N TYR A 10 12.36 1.31 -1.49
CA TYR A 10 12.25 2.76 -1.64
C TYR A 10 11.43 3.41 -0.51
N PHE A 11 10.47 2.68 0.05
CA PHE A 11 9.64 3.13 1.17
C PHE A 11 10.20 2.75 2.55
N GLU A 12 11.19 1.85 2.62
CA GLU A 12 11.79 1.31 3.84
C GLU A 12 12.48 2.37 4.71
N LEU A 13 12.76 3.57 4.18
CA LEU A 13 13.35 4.64 4.97
C LEU A 13 12.35 5.54 5.71
N THR A 14 11.04 5.51 5.44
CA THR A 14 10.12 6.44 6.13
C THR A 14 8.69 5.91 6.30
N GLY A 15 8.30 5.60 7.53
CA GLY A 15 6.89 5.67 7.95
C GLY A 15 6.41 4.50 8.79
N SER A 16 5.66 4.85 9.84
CA SER A 16 4.90 3.90 10.65
C SER A 16 3.88 3.13 9.78
N PRO A 17 3.30 2.01 10.26
CA PRO A 17 2.30 1.27 9.51
C PRO A 17 1.09 2.13 9.09
N GLU A 18 0.73 3.15 9.88
CA GLU A 18 -0.28 4.17 9.55
C GLU A 18 0.15 5.02 8.34
N SER A 19 1.44 5.39 8.27
CA SER A 19 1.98 6.15 7.15
C SER A 19 1.98 5.33 5.85
N LYS A 20 2.31 4.03 5.96
CA LYS A 20 2.21 3.08 4.84
C LYS A 20 0.76 2.96 4.36
N LEU A 21 -0.18 2.79 5.28
CA LEU A 21 -1.61 2.73 4.97
C LEU A 21 -2.10 4.00 4.24
N LYS A 22 -1.75 5.19 4.74
CA LYS A 22 -2.13 6.47 4.13
C LYS A 22 -1.64 6.59 2.69
N ARG A 23 -0.41 6.15 2.41
CA ARG A 23 0.15 6.16 1.04
C ARG A 23 -0.64 5.23 0.12
N TYR A 24 -0.91 4.00 0.55
CA TYR A 24 -1.67 3.06 -0.28
C TYR A 24 -3.09 3.51 -0.56
N GLN A 25 -3.77 4.09 0.44
CA GLN A 25 -5.09 4.68 0.24
C GLN A 25 -5.05 5.82 -0.79
N ALA A 26 -4.03 6.69 -0.74
CA ALA A 26 -3.86 7.76 -1.74
C ALA A 26 -3.59 7.21 -3.15
N CYS A 27 -2.74 6.18 -3.28
CA CYS A 27 -2.48 5.52 -4.57
C CYS A 27 -3.76 4.92 -5.16
N LEU A 28 -4.54 4.19 -4.36
CA LEU A 28 -5.79 3.58 -4.81
C LEU A 28 -6.81 4.63 -5.29
N GLN A 29 -6.90 5.77 -4.61
CA GLN A 29 -7.78 6.87 -5.02
C GLN A 29 -7.41 7.43 -6.40
N GLU A 30 -6.13 7.59 -6.70
CA GLU A 30 -5.71 8.05 -8.04
C GLU A 30 -5.99 6.99 -9.11
N PHE A 31 -5.74 5.71 -8.84
CA PHE A 31 -6.05 4.65 -9.79
C PHE A 31 -7.56 4.48 -10.03
N ASP A 32 -8.38 4.67 -9.00
CA ASP A 32 -9.84 4.68 -9.12
C ASP A 32 -10.31 5.81 -10.05
N ARG A 33 -9.69 7.01 -9.96
CA ARG A 33 -9.98 8.12 -10.88
C ARG A 33 -9.59 7.83 -12.33
N LEU A 34 -8.50 7.10 -12.53
CA LEU A 34 -8.03 6.69 -13.85
C LEU A 34 -8.85 5.53 -14.43
N ASN A 35 -9.77 4.96 -13.66
CA ASN A 35 -10.56 3.77 -14.02
C ASN A 35 -9.67 2.61 -14.51
N TYR A 36 -8.49 2.48 -13.90
CA TYR A 36 -7.50 1.47 -14.26
C TYR A 36 -7.71 0.23 -13.39
N ASP A 37 -8.11 -0.87 -14.01
CA ASP A 37 -8.25 -2.16 -13.34
C ASP A 37 -7.04 -3.04 -13.68
N ASP A 38 -6.15 -3.21 -12.70
CA ASP A 38 -4.91 -3.96 -12.84
C ASP A 38 -4.80 -4.98 -11.68
N PRO A 39 -4.34 -6.22 -11.95
CA PRO A 39 -4.10 -7.22 -10.91
C PRO A 39 -3.22 -6.72 -9.76
N PHE A 40 -2.28 -5.81 -10.02
CA PHE A 40 -1.42 -5.20 -9.02
C PHE A 40 -2.20 -4.25 -8.09
N ILE A 41 -3.16 -3.49 -8.62
CA ILE A 41 -4.05 -2.63 -7.81
C ILE A 41 -4.88 -3.50 -6.86
N ARG A 42 -5.34 -4.66 -7.32
CA ARG A 42 -6.05 -5.62 -6.46
C ARG A 42 -5.17 -6.13 -5.31
N GLN A 43 -3.87 -6.34 -5.55
CA GLN A 43 -2.93 -6.69 -4.47
C GLN A 43 -2.79 -5.56 -3.44
N ILE A 44 -2.66 -4.31 -3.89
CA ILE A 44 -2.61 -3.14 -3.00
C ILE A 44 -3.89 -3.02 -2.16
N ARG A 45 -5.07 -3.22 -2.75
CA ARG A 45 -6.36 -3.22 -2.01
C ARG A 45 -6.36 -4.28 -0.90
N ASN A 46 -5.89 -5.49 -1.18
CA ASN A 46 -5.81 -6.54 -0.17
C ASN A 46 -4.83 -6.19 0.96
N GLU A 47 -3.69 -5.60 0.63
CA GLU A 47 -2.69 -5.20 1.62
C GLU A 47 -3.21 -4.08 2.54
N VAL A 48 -3.95 -3.11 1.99
CA VAL A 48 -4.66 -2.08 2.75
C VAL A 48 -5.58 -2.70 3.81
N VAL A 49 -6.40 -3.68 3.42
CA VAL A 49 -7.31 -4.36 4.36
C VAL A 49 -6.54 -5.06 5.48
N ILE A 50 -5.41 -5.68 5.16
CA ILE A 50 -4.56 -6.35 6.16
C ILE A 50 -3.93 -5.33 7.10
N LEU A 51 -3.40 -4.22 6.57
CA LEU A 51 -2.80 -3.13 7.36
C LEU A 51 -3.83 -2.47 8.28
N GLU A 52 -5.04 -2.20 7.80
CA GLU A 52 -6.13 -1.66 8.61
C GLU A 52 -6.51 -2.60 9.77
N LYS A 53 -6.56 -3.91 9.52
CA LYS A 53 -6.81 -4.90 10.58
C LYS A 53 -5.70 -4.89 11.62
N LYS A 54 -4.43 -4.87 11.19
CA LYS A 54 -3.27 -4.83 12.09
C LYS A 54 -3.25 -3.57 12.95
N LEU A 55 -3.65 -2.42 12.39
CA LEU A 55 -3.71 -1.15 13.10
C LEU A 55 -4.92 -1.01 14.04
N LYS A 56 -6.02 -1.68 13.74
CA LYS A 56 -7.24 -1.69 14.59
C LYS A 56 -7.16 -2.71 15.74
N LEU A 57 -6.29 -3.71 15.63
CA LEU A 57 -6.03 -4.64 16.72
C LEU A 57 -5.04 -3.97 17.68
N PRO A 58 -5.41 -3.70 18.95
CA PRO A 58 -4.43 -3.26 19.93
C PRO A 58 -3.36 -4.34 20.05
N LEU A 59 -2.09 -3.94 19.93
CA LEU A 59 -0.95 -4.77 20.32
C LEU A 59 -1.15 -5.14 21.79
N ASN A 60 -1.53 -6.39 22.04
CA ASN A 60 -1.72 -6.96 23.36
C ASN A 60 -0.37 -7.42 23.92
#